data_AF-A0A8T5IJF0-F1
#
_entry.id   AF-A0A8T5IJF0-F1
#
_cell.length_a   1.000
_cell.length_b   1.000
_cell.length_c   1.000
_cell.angle_alpha   90.00
_cell.angle_beta   90.00
_cell.angle_gamma   90.00
#
_symmetry.space_group_name_H-M   'P 1'
#
loop_
_entity.id
_entity.type
_entity.pdbx_description
1 polymer ?
#
loop_
_entity_poly.entity_id
_entity_poly.type
_entity_poly.pdbx_seq_one_letter_code
_entity_poly.pdbx_strand_id
1 'polypeptide(L)' 'MKFWILLLMFFAISALLIISNSNLSLIKDENIGLFGELYLGWLEKIYSNVQIVTGQVVKMDWMPEQDLNSASSNK' A
#
# COMPACT_ATOMS: atom_id res chain seq x y z
N MET A 1 0.47 15.54 -13.95
CA MET A 1 1.93 15.44 -14.25
C MET A 1 2.76 15.16 -13.00
N LYS A 2 2.78 16.04 -11.98
CA LYS A 2 3.66 15.92 -10.79
C LYS A 2 3.38 14.68 -9.92
N PHE A 3 2.11 14.30 -9.74
CA PHE A 3 1.73 13.12 -8.97
C PHE A 3 2.30 11.82 -9.56
N TRP A 4 2.27 11.66 -10.88
CA TRP A 4 2.83 10.48 -11.55
C TRP A 4 4.33 10.33 -11.31
N ILE A 5 5.06 11.46 -11.24
CA ILE A 5 6.50 11.45 -10.92
C ILE A 5 6.73 10.99 -9.48
N LEU A 6 5.94 11.50 -8.53
CA LEU A 6 6.02 11.07 -7.13
C LEU A 6 5.69 9.57 -6.97
N LEU A 7 4.68 9.09 -7.69
CA LEU A 7 4.28 7.69 -7.68
C LEU A 7 5.37 6.78 -8.27
N LEU A 8 5.97 7.18 -9.39
CA LEU A 8 7.09 6.45 -9.99
C LEU A 8 8.31 6.44 -9.07
N MET A 9 8.61 7.58 -8.44
CA MET A 9 9.71 7.69 -7.48
C MET A 9 9.48 6.80 -6.25
N PHE A 10 8.24 6.74 -5.75
CA PHE A 10 7.86 5.84 -4.66
C PHE A 10 8.15 4.38 -5.03
N PHE A 11 7.67 3.91 -6.20
CA PHE A 11 7.91 2.54 -6.65
C PHE A 11 9.40 2.24 -6.87
N ALA A 12 10.16 3.20 -7.41
CA ALA A 12 11.60 3.06 -7.64
C ALA A 12 12.38 2.95 -6.32
N ILE A 13 12.08 3.81 -5.34
CA ILE A 13 12.70 3.78 -4.02
C ILE A 13 12.40 2.46 -3.31
N SER A 14 11.16 1.98 -3.40
CA SER A 14 10.78 0.69 -2.81
C SER A 14 11.50 -0.49 -3.45
N ALA A 15 11.68 -0.48 -4.78
CA ALA A 15 12.49 -1.49 -5.45
C ALA A 15 13.95 -1.49 -4.95
N LEU A 16 14.56 -0.30 -4.86
CA LEU A 16 15.92 -0.12 -4.33
C LEU A 16 16.05 -0.61 -2.88
N LEU A 17 15.06 -0.31 -2.03
CA LEU A 17 15.05 -0.78 -0.63
C LEU A 17 14.97 -2.29 -0.53
N ILE A 18 14.16 -2.96 -1.36
CA ILE A 18 14.05 -4.42 -1.36
C ILE A 18 15.37 -5.05 -1.83
N ILE A 19 15.94 -4.55 -2.93
CA ILE A 19 17.23 -5.00 -3.45
C ILE A 19 18.32 -4.87 -2.38
N SER A 20 18.37 -3.70 -1.71
CA SER A 20 19.35 -3.40 -0.68
C SER A 20 19.19 -4.27 0.57
N ASN A 21 17.97 -4.39 1.11
CA ASN A 21 17.71 -5.12 2.34
C ASN A 21 17.85 -6.63 2.18
N SER A 22 17.54 -7.17 1.01
CA SER A 22 17.64 -8.59 0.70
C SER A 22 18.97 -8.97 0.06
N ASN A 23 19.92 -8.02 -0.07
CA ASN A 23 21.24 -8.19 -0.68
C ASN A 23 21.18 -8.88 -2.06
N LEU A 24 20.19 -8.49 -2.87
CA LEU A 24 19.90 -9.12 -4.16
C LEU A 24 20.78 -8.51 -5.24
N SER A 25 21.65 -9.32 -5.83
CA SER A 25 22.36 -8.92 -7.04
C SER A 25 21.52 -9.30 -8.26
N LEU A 26 20.93 -8.31 -8.94
CA LEU A 26 20.09 -8.52 -10.14
C LEU A 26 20.85 -9.05 -11.36
N ILE A 27 22.16 -9.27 -11.25
CA ILE A 27 22.99 -9.89 -12.29
C ILE A 27 22.76 -11.41 -12.33
N LYS A 28 22.30 -12.01 -11.22
CA LYS A 28 22.02 -13.44 -11.13
C LYS A 28 20.54 -13.70 -11.39
N ASP A 29 20.24 -14.60 -12.34
CA ASP A 29 18.85 -14.94 -12.71
C ASP A 29 18.01 -15.42 -11.53
N GLU A 30 18.60 -16.18 -10.60
CA GLU A 30 17.94 -16.64 -9.37
C GLU A 30 17.45 -15.48 -8.48
N ASN A 31 18.24 -14.41 -8.39
CA ASN A 31 17.89 -13.24 -7.58
C ASN A 31 16.79 -12.39 -8.22
N ILE A 32 16.60 -12.49 -9.54
CA ILE A 32 15.52 -11.80 -10.25
C ILE A 32 14.17 -12.41 -9.87
N GLY A 33 14.09 -13.74 -9.82
CA GLY A 33 12.90 -14.45 -9.35
C GLY A 33 12.55 -14.07 -7.91
N LEU A 34 13.54 -14.12 -7.03
CA LEU A 34 13.37 -13.76 -5.62
C LEU A 34 13.00 -12.28 -5.43
N PHE A 35 13.59 -11.37 -6.21
CA PHE A 35 13.19 -9.96 -6.22
C PHE A 35 11.73 -9.79 -6.62
N GLY A 36 11.29 -10.48 -7.67
CA GLY A 36 9.90 -10.44 -8.14
C GLY A 36 8.92 -10.86 -7.05
N GLU A 37 9.19 -11.99 -6.37
CA GLU A 37 8.37 -12.48 -5.27
C GLU A 37 8.31 -11.48 -4.11
N LEU A 38 9.45 -10.94 -3.67
CA LEU A 38 9.51 -9.96 -2.60
C LEU A 38 8.82 -8.64 -2.96
N TYR A 39 8.98 -8.18 -4.20
CA TYR A 39 8.35 -6.97 -4.69
C TYR A 39 6.84 -7.11 -4.79
N LEU A 40 6.35 -8.23 -5.32
CA LEU A 40 4.91 -8.52 -5.38
C LEU A 40 4.32 -8.67 -3.97
N GLY A 41 4.99 -9.39 -3.07
CA GLY A 41 4.54 -9.52 -1.68
C GLY A 41 4.52 -8.18 -0.92
N TRP A 42 5.43 -7.26 -1.23
CA TRP A 42 5.36 -5.88 -0.73
C TRP A 42 4.15 -5.12 -1.31
N LEU A 43 3.89 -5.26 -2.61
CA LEU A 43 2.76 -4.61 -3.27
C LEU A 43 1.41 -5.09 -2.72
N GLU A 44 1.27 -6.38 -2.46
CA GLU A 44 0.08 -6.98 -1.81
C GLU A 44 -0.17 -6.38 -0.42
N LYS A 45 0.89 -6.17 0.38
CA LYS A 45 0.78 -5.53 1.69
C LYS A 45 0.30 -4.08 1.57
N ILE A 46 0.81 -3.32 0.60
CA ILE A 46 0.32 -1.96 0.33
C ILE A 46 -1.16 -1.98 -0.04
N TYR A 47 -1.54 -2.85 -0.98
CA TYR A 47 -2.93 -2.97 -1.41
C TYR A 47 -3.87 -3.30 -0.25
N SER A 48 -3.49 -4.27 0.59
CA SER A 48 -4.24 -4.65 1.79
C SER A 48 -4.40 -3.47 2.76
N ASN A 49 -3.32 -2.73 3.03
CA ASN A 49 -3.37 -1.55 3.90
C ASN A 49 -4.27 -0.45 3.34
N VAL A 50 -4.19 -0.19 2.02
CA VAL A 50 -5.07 0.78 1.36
C VAL A 50 -6.53 0.34 1.49
N GLN A 51 -6.84 -0.94 1.26
CA GLN A 51 -8.19 -1.48 1.42
C GLN A 51 -8.71 -1.32 2.85
N ILE A 52 -7.88 -1.58 3.87
CA ILE A 52 -8.25 -1.41 5.28
C ILE A 52 -8.57 0.06 5.57
N VAL A 53 -7.67 0.97 5.20
CA VAL A 53 -7.85 2.41 5.45
C VAL A 53 -9.07 2.93 4.71
N THR A 54 -9.24 2.61 3.43
CA THR A 54 -10.43 2.99 2.67
C THR A 54 -11.70 2.37 3.26
N GLY A 55 -11.64 1.13 3.74
CA GLY A 55 -12.75 0.48 4.43
C GLY A 55 -13.19 1.23 5.70
N GLN A 56 -12.23 1.64 6.53
CA GLN A 56 -12.48 2.44 7.73
C GLN A 56 -13.07 3.83 7.38
N VAL A 57 -12.57 4.45 6.31
CA VAL A 57 -13.08 5.73 5.79
C VAL A 57 -14.54 5.62 5.35
N VAL A 58 -14.86 4.58 4.56
CA VAL A 58 -16.22 4.38 4.03
C VAL A 58 -17.20 4.04 5.13
N LYS A 59 -16.79 3.22 6.11
CA LYS A 59 -17.63 2.89 7.27
C LYS A 59 -17.77 4.03 8.27
N MET A 60 -16.94 5.07 8.14
CA MET A 60 -16.80 6.15 9.13
C MET A 60 -16.57 5.58 10.53
N ASP A 61 -15.75 4.52 10.64
CA ASP A 61 -15.48 3.82 11.91
C ASP A 61 -14.86 4.76 12.98
N TRP A 62 -14.35 5.92 12.56
CA TRP A 62 -13.83 6.97 13.44
C TRP A 62 -14.90 7.92 14.00
N MET A 63 -16.14 7.88 13.51
CA MET A 63 -17.18 8.82 13.88
C MET A 63 -17.88 8.35 15.16
N PRO A 64 -18.08 9.23 16.16
CA PRO A 64 -18.78 8.87 17.40
C PRO A 64 -20.19 8.33 17.11
N GLU A 65 -20.59 7.25 17.80
CA GLU A 65 -21.88 6.58 17.58
C GLU A 65 -23.11 7.51 17.73
N GLN A 66 -23.00 8.55 18.56
CA GLN A 66 -24.02 9.59 18.76
C GLN A 66 -24.33 10.39 17.48
N ASP A 67 -23.35 10.58 16.60
CA ASP A 67 -23.50 11.31 15.35
C ASP A 67 -24.08 10.43 14.24
N LEU A 68 -23.91 9.10 14.34
CA LEU A 68 -24.53 8.12 13.44
C LEU A 68 -26.03 7.93 13.74
N ASN A 69 -26.41 7.90 15.03
CA ASN A 69 -27.80 7.69 15.46
C ASN A 69 -28.71 8.91 15.22
N SER A 70 -28.16 10.12 15.31
CA SER A 70 -28.89 11.36 15.01
C SER A 70 -29.15 11.58 13.51
N ALA A 71 -28.28 11.04 12.64
CA ALA A 71 -28.47 11.04 11.20
C ALA A 71 -29.53 10.03 10.72
N SER A 72 -29.68 8.88 11.41
CA SER A 72 -30.67 7.86 11.04
C SER A 72 -32.08 8.18 11.57
N SER A 73 -32.20 8.87 12.70
CA SER A 73 -33.48 9.25 13.31
C SER A 73 -34.22 10.39 12.58
N ASN A 74 -33.56 11.11 11.66
CA ASN A 74 -34.16 12.18 10.85
C ASN A 74 -34.63 11.71 9.46
N LYS A 75 -34.64 10.41 9.20
CA LYS A 75 -35.23 9.78 8.01
C LYS A 75 -36.57 9.14 8.34
#